data_AF-A0A931WH65-F1
#
_entry.id   AF-A0A931WH65-F1
#
_cell.length_a   1.000
_cell.length_b   1.000
_cell.length_c   1.000
_cell.angle_alpha   90.00
_cell.angle_beta   90.00
_cell.angle_gamma   90.00
#
_symmetry.space_group_name_H-M   'P 1'
#
loop_
_entity.id
_entity.type
_entity.pdbx_description
1 polymer ?
#
loop_
_entity_poly.entity_id
_entity_poly.type
_entity_poly.pdbx_seq_one_letter_code
_entity_poly.pdbx_strand_id
1 'polypeptide(L)'
;MSARSAISNAQIANILSLMGQLLDIKGENFFRVRAYERAVQVLSGMTQRLADMPLEELKSINGIGSAMASHIREIADTGAL
;
A
#
# COMPACT_ATOMS: atom_id res chain seq x y z
N MET A 1 -1.13 -6.39 -23.83
CA MET A 1 -0.20 -6.48 -22.67
C MET A 1 -0.12 -5.09 -22.07
N SER A 2 -1.02 -4.76 -21.14
CA SER A 2 -1.07 -3.42 -20.54
C SER A 2 0.24 -3.17 -19.80
N ALA A 3 0.87 -2.03 -20.07
CA ALA A 3 2.06 -1.59 -19.37
C ALA A 3 1.78 -1.60 -17.86
N ARG A 4 2.50 -2.46 -17.11
CA ARG A 4 2.55 -2.32 -15.65
C ARG A 4 2.93 -0.87 -15.36
N SER A 5 2.10 -0.18 -14.59
CA SER A 5 2.21 1.26 -14.41
C SER A 5 3.60 1.64 -13.86
N ALA A 6 4.11 2.79 -14.29
CA ALA A 6 5.43 3.30 -13.91
C ALA A 6 5.52 3.79 -12.44
N ILE A 7 4.49 3.51 -11.62
CA ILE A 7 4.39 4.02 -10.26
C ILE A 7 5.53 3.47 -9.40
N SER A 8 6.10 4.35 -8.58
CA SER A 8 7.18 4.04 -7.66
C SER A 8 6.65 3.58 -6.29
N ASN A 9 7.48 2.85 -5.54
CA ASN A 9 7.17 2.47 -4.16
C ASN A 9 6.83 3.69 -3.29
N ALA A 10 7.53 4.81 -3.50
CA ALA A 10 7.28 6.07 -2.80
C ALA A 10 5.88 6.63 -3.10
N GLN A 11 5.43 6.56 -4.36
CA GLN A 11 4.08 7.00 -4.73
C GLN A 11 3.00 6.09 -4.10
N ILE A 12 3.21 4.78 -4.09
CA ILE A 12 2.30 3.84 -3.42
C ILE A 12 2.23 4.16 -1.92
N ALA A 13 3.37 4.34 -1.26
CA ALA A 13 3.43 4.69 0.15
C ALA A 13 2.75 6.04 0.46
N ASN A 14 2.89 7.04 -0.41
CA ASN A 14 2.22 8.33 -0.25
C ASN A 14 0.70 8.23 -0.33
N ILE A 15 0.16 7.44 -1.27
CA ILE A 15 -1.29 7.23 -1.38
C ILE A 15 -1.84 6.52 -0.14
N LEU A 16 -1.15 5.47 0.32
CA LEU A 16 -1.52 4.77 1.55
C LEU A 16 -1.42 5.67 2.78
N SER A 17 -0.42 6.54 2.84
CA SER A 17 -0.26 7.52 3.93
C SER A 17 -1.42 8.50 3.97
N LEU A 18 -1.81 9.04 2.81
CA LEU A 18 -2.96 9.95 2.69
C LEU A 18 -4.26 9.25 3.13
N MET A 19 -4.45 7.98 2.74
CA MET A 19 -5.61 7.21 3.16
C MET A 19 -5.64 6.99 4.67
N GLY A 20 -4.49 6.65 5.28
CA GLY A 20 -4.37 6.52 6.74
C GLY A 20 -4.73 7.82 7.47
N GLN A 21 -4.21 8.96 7.01
CA GLN A 21 -4.52 10.28 7.57
C GLN A 21 -6.01 10.63 7.42
N LEU A 22 -6.60 10.33 6.26
CA LEU A 22 -8.02 10.60 6.02
C LEU A 22 -8.92 9.78 6.97
N LEU A 23 -8.57 8.52 7.20
CA LEU A 23 -9.29 7.66 8.15
C LEU A 23 -9.17 8.20 9.58
N ASP A 24 -7.97 8.64 9.96
CA ASP A 24 -7.73 9.23 11.29
C ASP A 24 -8.56 10.50 11.51
N ILE A 25 -8.55 11.41 10.53
CA ILE A 25 -9.36 12.65 10.55
C ILE A 25 -10.86 12.32 10.67
N LYS A 26 -11.31 11.25 10.01
CA LYS A 26 -12.72 10.79 10.08
C LYS A 26 -13.08 10.11 11.40
N GLY A 27 -12.12 9.90 12.31
CA GLY A 27 -12.34 9.17 13.55
C GLY A 27 -12.66 7.69 13.31
N GLU A 28 -12.15 7.13 12.22
CA GLU A 28 -12.32 5.71 11.89
C GLU A 28 -11.58 4.82 12.89
N ASN A 29 -11.80 3.52 12.76
CA ASN A 29 -11.22 2.53 13.66
C ASN A 29 -9.68 2.65 13.75
N PHE A 30 -9.18 2.78 14.99
CA PHE A 30 -7.74 2.89 15.29
C PHE A 30 -6.89 1.78 14.66
N PHE A 31 -7.36 0.53 14.62
CA PHE A 31 -6.61 -0.56 14.00
C PHE A 31 -6.47 -0.37 12.49
N ARG A 32 -7.47 0.24 11.83
CA ARG A 32 -7.38 0.57 10.39
C ARG A 32 -6.33 1.63 10.15
N VAL A 33 -6.36 2.74 10.89
CA VAL A 33 -5.34 3.81 10.79
C VAL A 33 -3.94 3.23 10.98
N ARG A 34 -3.74 2.44 12.05
CA ARG A 34 -2.45 1.80 12.35
C ARG A 34 -1.99 0.82 11.27
N ALA A 35 -2.92 0.15 10.59
CA ALA A 35 -2.57 -0.73 9.48
C ALA A 35 -1.94 0.04 8.30
N TYR A 36 -2.48 1.22 7.97
CA TYR A 36 -1.90 2.09 6.94
C TYR A 36 -0.54 2.66 7.36
N GLU A 37 -0.41 3.15 8.60
CA GLU A 37 0.88 3.63 9.12
C GLU A 37 1.96 2.54 9.04
N ARG A 38 1.62 1.33 9.49
CA ARG A 38 2.54 0.19 9.48
C ARG A 38 2.92 -0.19 8.07
N ALA A 39 1.97 -0.21 7.14
CA ALA A 39 2.24 -0.51 5.73
C ALA A 39 3.21 0.53 5.15
N VAL A 40 2.96 1.82 5.32
CA VAL A 40 3.85 2.89 4.83
C VAL A 40 5.28 2.73 5.33
N GLN A 41 5.47 2.43 6.62
CA GLN A 41 6.79 2.19 7.20
C GLN A 41 7.52 1.01 6.56
N VAL A 42 6.83 -0.11 6.36
CA VAL A 42 7.40 -1.31 5.75
C VAL A 42 7.77 -1.06 4.29
N LEU A 43 6.83 -0.51 3.51
CA LEU A 43 6.97 -0.31 2.07
C LEU A 43 8.04 0.73 1.70
N SER A 44 8.21 1.77 2.52
CA SER A 44 9.21 2.82 2.28
C SER A 44 10.65 2.31 2.38
N GLY A 45 10.89 1.21 3.10
CA GLY A 45 12.20 0.57 3.22
C GLY A 45 12.51 -0.45 2.13
N MET A 46 11.56 -0.75 1.25
CA MET A 46 11.71 -1.82 0.25
C MET A 46 12.40 -1.30 -1.01
N THR A 47 13.47 -2.00 -1.41
CA THR A 47 14.19 -1.75 -2.67
C THR A 47 13.56 -2.46 -3.86
N GLN A 48 12.87 -3.57 -3.62
CA GLN A 48 12.16 -4.33 -4.64
C GLN A 48 10.90 -3.57 -5.09
N ARG A 49 10.60 -3.61 -6.39
CA ARG A 49 9.46 -2.88 -6.96
C ARG A 49 8.13 -3.55 -6.57
N LEU A 50 7.35 -2.88 -5.72
CA LEU A 50 6.05 -3.36 -5.26
C LEU A 50 5.04 -3.51 -6.40
N ALA A 51 5.12 -2.62 -7.39
CA ALA A 51 4.27 -2.66 -8.57
C ALA A 51 4.43 -3.96 -9.37
N ASP A 52 5.58 -4.62 -9.25
CA ASP A 52 5.89 -5.85 -9.97
C ASP A 52 5.52 -7.13 -9.20
N MET A 53 5.25 -7.02 -7.90
CA MET A 53 4.96 -8.15 -7.03
C MET A 53 3.52 -8.66 -7.21
N PRO A 54 3.30 -9.97 -7.38
CA PRO A 54 1.96 -10.54 -7.33
C PRO A 54 1.36 -10.39 -5.93
N LEU A 55 0.02 -10.49 -5.85
CA LEU A 55 -0.73 -10.33 -4.60
C LEU A 55 -0.22 -11.25 -3.48
N GLU A 56 0.11 -12.50 -3.80
CA GLU A 56 0.60 -13.49 -2.81
C GLU A 56 1.99 -13.12 -2.26
N GLU A 57 2.86 -12.50 -3.08
CA GLU A 57 4.15 -12.03 -2.59
C GLU A 57 3.96 -10.82 -1.66
N LEU A 58 3.06 -9.89 -2.02
CA LEU A 58 2.70 -8.75 -1.17
C LEU A 58 2.15 -9.19 0.19
N LYS A 59 1.32 -10.24 0.24
CA LYS A 59 0.78 -10.82 1.48
C LYS A 59 1.85 -11.48 2.36
N SER A 60 2.98 -11.89 1.77
CA SER A 60 4.06 -12.53 2.52
C SER A 60 4.98 -11.51 3.23
N ILE A 61 4.85 -10.22 2.90
CA ILE A 61 5.58 -9.14 3.54
C ILE A 61 5.12 -9.01 5.00
N ASN A 62 6.06 -9.14 5.95
CA ASN A 62 5.75 -8.98 7.37
C ASN A 62 5.18 -7.59 7.67
N GLY A 63 3.99 -7.56 8.29
CA GLY A 63 3.28 -6.33 8.58
C GLY A 63 2.29 -5.89 7.50
N ILE A 64 2.17 -6.64 6.39
CA ILE A 64 1.18 -6.41 5.33
C ILE A 64 0.14 -7.53 5.37
N GLY A 65 -1.08 -7.19 5.80
CA GLY A 65 -2.22 -8.12 5.76
C GLY A 65 -2.91 -8.15 4.39
N SER A 66 -3.85 -9.09 4.19
CA SER A 66 -4.57 -9.28 2.93
C SER A 66 -5.21 -8.01 2.36
N ALA A 67 -5.84 -7.19 3.22
CA ALA A 67 -6.44 -5.94 2.78
C ALA A 67 -5.41 -4.93 2.26
N MET A 68 -4.27 -4.79 2.95
CA MET A 68 -3.19 -3.91 2.51
C MET A 68 -2.54 -4.42 1.23
N ALA A 69 -2.33 -5.73 1.10
CA ALA A 69 -1.81 -6.33 -0.13
C ALA A 69 -2.73 -6.02 -1.33
N SER A 70 -4.05 -6.12 -1.15
CA SER A 70 -5.02 -5.75 -2.19
C SER A 70 -4.96 -4.27 -2.55
N HIS A 71 -4.89 -3.37 -1.56
CA HIS A 71 -4.79 -1.92 -1.81
C HIS A 71 -3.49 -1.57 -2.55
N ILE A 72 -2.36 -2.18 -2.18
CA ILE A 72 -1.10 -1.99 -2.89
C ILE A 72 -1.24 -2.43 -4.35
N ARG A 73 -1.90 -3.56 -4.59
CA ARG A 73 -2.11 -4.09 -5.94
C ARG A 73 -2.99 -3.16 -6.77
N GLU A 74 -4.08 -2.69 -6.19
CA GLU A 74 -4.99 -1.72 -6.82
C GLU A 74 -4.27 -0.42 -7.17
N ILE A 75 -3.56 0.19 -6.22
CA ILE A 75 -2.77 1.41 -6.47
C ILE A 75 -1.73 1.18 -7.55
N ALA A 76 -1.09 0.01 -7.57
CA ALA A 76 -0.10 -0.30 -8.57
C ALA A 76 -0.70 -0.58 -9.96
N ASP A 77 -1.98 -0.89 -10.06
CA ASP A 77 -2.66 -1.15 -11.33
C ASP A 77 -3.37 0.10 -11.86
N THR A 78 -3.92 0.94 -10.97
CA THR A 78 -4.77 2.10 -11.32
C THR A 78 -4.11 3.45 -11.05
N GLY A 79 -3.11 3.50 -10.17
CA GLY A 79 -2.51 4.73 -9.65
C GLY A 79 -3.32 5.42 -8.54
N ALA A 80 -4.39 4.79 -8.05
CA ALA A 80 -5.29 5.37 -7.04
C ALA A 80 -5.86 4.30 -6.08
N LEU A 81 -6.47 4.77 -4.98
CA LEU A 81 -7.22 3.98 -4.00
C LEU A 81 -8.59 4.61 -3.75
#